data_AF-A0A5E4PM84-F1
#
_entry.id   AF-A0A5E4PM84-F1
#
_cell.length_a   1.000
_cell.length_b   1.000
_cell.length_c   1.000
_cell.angle_alpha   90.00
_cell.angle_beta   90.00
_cell.angle_gamma   90.00
#
_symmetry.space_group_name_H-M   'P 1'
#
loop_
_entity.id
_entity.type
_entity.pdbx_description
1 polymer ?
#
loop_
_entity_poly.entity_id
_entity_poly.type
_entity_poly.pdbx_seq_one_letter_code
_entity_poly.pdbx_strand_id
1 'polypeptide(L)'
;MKYLEATIKEILRLYPSVPFIRRIIEEDFMLVILYIYDLHRREDLFPEPEQFRPERFLSGEKMNFTFIPISQRFAMQEIKYMLSEMVRHFKLFPTVKNFKPTMKVDLVLRTDDPIRIKFALR
;
A
#
# COMPACT_ATOMS: atom_id res chain seq x y z
N MET A 1 10.90 -4.30 -14.01
CA MET A 1 10.39 -5.21 -12.95
C MET A 1 8.88 -5.00 -12.77
N LYS A 2 8.06 -5.47 -13.74
CA LYS A 2 6.62 -5.15 -13.76
C LYS A 2 5.88 -5.75 -12.56
N TYR A 3 6.13 -7.01 -12.24
CA TYR A 3 5.50 -7.68 -11.11
C TYR A 3 5.85 -7.02 -9.77
N LEU A 4 7.12 -6.67 -9.52
CA LEU A 4 7.52 -5.98 -8.30
C LEU A 4 6.83 -4.61 -8.14
N GLU A 5 6.68 -3.85 -9.22
CA GLU A 5 5.92 -2.59 -9.18
C GLU A 5 4.45 -2.84 -8.82
N ALA A 6 3.84 -3.85 -9.43
CA ALA A 6 2.46 -4.25 -9.15
C ALA A 6 2.29 -4.72 -7.68
N THR A 7 3.27 -5.46 -7.14
CA THR A 7 3.35 -5.85 -5.73
C THR A 7 3.38 -4.61 -4.84
N ILE A 8 4.24 -3.62 -5.14
CA ILE A 8 4.33 -2.38 -4.34
C ILE A 8 3.01 -1.59 -4.41
N LYS A 9 2.39 -1.49 -5.59
CA LYS A 9 1.09 -0.82 -5.74
C LYS A 9 -0.01 -1.48 -4.93
N GLU A 10 -0.06 -2.82 -4.91
CA GLU A 10 -1.03 -3.56 -4.10
C GLU A 10 -0.77 -3.42 -2.60
N ILE A 11 0.49 -3.34 -2.18
CA ILE A 11 0.85 -2.98 -0.78
C ILE A 11 0.29 -1.59 -0.45
N LEU A 12 0.51 -0.59 -1.32
CA LEU A 12 0.04 0.78 -1.11
C LEU A 12 -1.49 0.92 -1.22
N ARG A 13 -2.17 0.01 -1.92
CA ARG A 13 -3.62 -0.06 -1.94
C ARG A 13 -4.15 -0.46 -0.57
N LEU A 14 -3.65 -1.58 -0.02
CA LEU A 14 -4.07 -2.10 1.28
C LEU A 14 -3.59 -1.21 2.43
N TYR A 15 -2.38 -0.68 2.35
CA TYR A 15 -1.72 0.09 3.41
C TYR A 15 -1.14 1.40 2.84
N PRO A 16 -1.99 2.36 2.45
CA PRO A 16 -1.55 3.65 1.97
C PRO A 16 -0.86 4.43 3.10
N SER A 17 0.35 4.94 2.84
CA SER A 17 1.11 5.75 3.82
C SER A 17 0.32 6.97 4.30
N VAL A 18 -0.42 7.62 3.39
CA VAL A 18 -1.37 8.70 3.72
C VAL A 18 -2.79 8.15 3.56
N PRO A 19 -3.49 7.82 4.67
CA PRO A 19 -4.78 7.13 4.63
C PRO A 19 -5.96 8.03 4.28
N PHE A 20 -5.82 9.35 4.39
CA PHE A 20 -6.83 10.32 3.96
C PHE A 20 -6.18 11.64 3.51
N ILE A 21 -6.87 12.39 2.65
CA ILE A 21 -6.50 13.75 2.25
C ILE A 21 -7.68 14.66 2.53
N ARG A 22 -7.41 15.86 3.07
CA ARG A 22 -8.42 16.90 3.31
C ARG A 22 -8.19 18.11 2.42
N ARG A 23 -9.28 18.71 1.93
CA ARG A 23 -9.29 19.98 1.20
C ARG A 23 -10.35 20.90 1.79
N ILE A 24 -10.00 22.17 1.94
CA ILE A 24 -10.94 23.23 2.30
C ILE A 24 -11.29 23.93 0.99
N ILE A 25 -12.57 24.01 0.68
CA ILE A 25 -13.11 24.79 -0.43
C ILE A 25 -13.39 26.18 0.11
N GLU A 26 -12.58 27.16 -0.30
CA GLU A 26 -12.58 28.51 0.28
C GLU A 26 -13.87 29.28 -0.02
N GLU A 27 -14.44 29.11 -1.21
CA GLU A 27 -15.63 29.84 -1.66
C GLU A 27 -16.88 29.47 -0.86
N ASP A 28 -17.04 28.19 -0.52
CA ASP A 28 -18.22 27.65 0.19
C ASP A 28 -17.93 27.30 1.66
N PHE A 29 -16.71 27.56 2.14
CA PHE A 29 -16.20 27.12 3.45
C PHE A 29 -16.44 25.63 3.75
N MET A 30 -16.41 24.78 2.73
CA MET A 30 -16.71 23.36 2.83
C MET A 30 -15.43 22.54 3.05
N LEU A 31 -15.41 21.69 4.08
CA LEU A 31 -14.35 20.70 4.28
C LEU A 31 -14.70 19.39 3.56
N VAL A 32 -13.84 18.98 2.63
CA VAL A 32 -13.93 17.69 1.93
C VAL A 32 -12.81 16.78 2.39
N ILE A 33 -13.15 15.56 2.83
CA ILE A 33 -12.20 14.53 3.25
C ILE A 33 -12.36 13.32 2.35
N LEU A 34 -11.25 12.89 1.75
CA LEU A 34 -11.17 11.67 0.97
C LEU A 34 -10.45 10.59 1.79
N TYR A 35 -11.20 9.58 2.23
CA TYR A 35 -10.67 8.43 2.96
C TYR A 35 -10.10 7.40 1.98
N ILE A 36 -8.81 7.54 1.66
CA ILE A 36 -8.10 6.69 0.69
C ILE A 36 -8.06 5.24 1.14
N TYR A 37 -7.82 5.00 2.44
CA TYR A 37 -7.79 3.66 3.02
C TYR A 37 -9.10 2.89 2.79
N ASP A 38 -10.23 3.57 2.94
CA ASP A 38 -11.57 3.01 2.78
C ASP A 38 -11.95 2.91 1.30
N LEU A 39 -11.63 3.93 0.49
CA LEU A 39 -11.84 3.92 -0.97
C LEU A 39 -11.18 2.70 -1.61
N HIS A 40 -9.94 2.41 -1.23
CA HIS A 40 -9.17 1.27 -1.73
C HIS A 40 -9.70 -0.10 -1.29
N ARG A 41 -10.67 -0.14 -0.36
CA ARG A 41 -11.33 -1.35 0.15
C ARG A 41 -12.77 -1.52 -0.31
N ARG A 42 -13.26 -0.60 -1.13
CA ARG A 42 -14.59 -0.73 -1.73
C ARG A 42 -14.63 -1.91 -2.69
N GLU A 43 -15.51 -2.87 -2.43
CA GLU A 43 -15.61 -4.10 -3.21
C GLU A 43 -16.08 -3.86 -4.66
N ASP A 44 -16.90 -2.83 -4.88
CA ASP A 44 -17.36 -2.41 -6.21
C ASP A 44 -16.23 -1.84 -7.08
N LEU A 45 -15.13 -1.41 -6.45
CA LEU A 45 -13.92 -0.90 -7.08
C LEU A 45 -12.79 -1.93 -7.12
N PHE A 46 -12.69 -2.74 -6.06
CA PHE A 46 -11.67 -3.76 -5.86
C PHE A 46 -12.33 -5.07 -5.39
N PRO A 47 -12.73 -5.97 -6.30
CA PRO A 47 -13.33 -7.24 -5.93
C PRO A 47 -12.40 -8.04 -5.01
N GLU A 48 -12.92 -8.62 -3.93
CA GLU A 48 -12.12 -9.26 -2.87
C GLU A 48 -11.06 -8.30 -2.29
N PRO A 49 -11.47 -7.16 -1.71
CA PRO A 49 -10.60 -6.02 -1.42
C PRO A 49 -9.51 -6.31 -0.37
N GLU A 50 -9.74 -7.28 0.52
CA GLU A 50 -8.78 -7.68 1.55
C GLU A 50 -7.72 -8.68 1.06
N GLN A 51 -7.91 -9.26 -0.14
CA GLN A 51 -6.92 -10.16 -0.72
C GLN A 51 -5.77 -9.37 -1.34
N PHE A 52 -4.54 -9.78 -0.98
CA PHE A 52 -3.32 -9.28 -1.61
C PHE A 52 -3.16 -9.89 -3.00
N ARG A 53 -3.47 -9.11 -4.06
CA ARG A 53 -3.44 -9.57 -5.45
C ARG A 53 -2.73 -8.56 -6.37
N PRO A 54 -1.39 -8.61 -6.50
CA PRO A 54 -0.61 -7.74 -7.38
C PRO A 54 -1.10 -7.68 -8.84
N GLU A 55 -1.71 -8.76 -9.31
CA GLU A 55 -2.20 -8.95 -10.68
C GLU A 55 -3.18 -7.85 -11.12
N ARG A 56 -3.88 -7.20 -10.17
CA ARG A 56 -4.76 -6.03 -10.41
C ARG A 56 -4.06 -4.88 -11.14
N PHE A 57 -2.74 -4.75 -10.97
CA PHE A 57 -1.94 -3.68 -11.57
C PHE A 57 -1.14 -4.14 -12.80
N LEU A 58 -1.38 -5.35 -13.29
CA LEU A 58 -0.75 -5.90 -14.49
C LEU A 58 -1.66 -5.79 -15.72
N SER A 59 -2.99 -5.86 -15.52
CA SER A 59 -3.96 -5.54 -16.54
C SER A 59 -3.79 -4.07 -16.91
N GLY A 60 -3.44 -3.77 -18.17
CA GLY A 60 -3.26 -2.41 -18.67
C GLY A 60 -4.54 -1.56 -18.67
N GLU A 61 -5.58 -2.01 -17.97
CA GLU A 61 -6.80 -1.26 -17.71
C GLU A 61 -6.47 -0.03 -16.88
N LYS A 62 -6.91 1.13 -17.37
CA LYS A 62 -6.78 2.36 -16.63
C LYS A 62 -7.67 2.27 -15.39
N MET A 63 -7.06 2.30 -14.21
CA MET A 63 -7.79 2.51 -12.97
C MET A 63 -8.32 3.94 -12.98
N ASN A 64 -9.60 4.11 -13.27
CA ASN A 64 -10.27 5.39 -13.37
C ASN A 64 -10.38 6.05 -12.00
N PHE A 65 -9.32 6.75 -11.56
CA PHE A 65 -9.20 7.43 -10.26
C PHE A 65 -9.46 6.53 -9.03
N THR A 66 -9.55 5.22 -9.25
CA THR A 66 -9.85 4.19 -8.25
C THR A 66 -8.67 3.92 -7.33
N PHE A 67 -7.45 4.12 -7.85
CA PHE A 67 -6.22 4.04 -7.10
C PHE A 67 -5.56 5.41 -7.04
N ILE A 68 -5.21 5.83 -5.84
CA ILE A 68 -4.55 7.10 -5.58
C ILE A 68 -3.09 6.81 -5.25
N PRO A 69 -2.17 6.96 -6.23
CA PRO A 69 -0.75 6.74 -5.99
C PRO A 69 -0.16 7.90 -5.20
N ILE A 70 0.28 7.64 -3.97
CA ILE A 70 0.91 8.67 -3.11
C ILE A 70 2.44 8.63 -3.22
N SER A 71 3.00 7.58 -3.81
CA SER A 71 4.45 7.45 -4.01
C SER A 71 4.92 8.25 -5.23
N GLN A 72 5.83 9.21 -5.01
CA GLN A 72 6.57 9.86 -6.10
C GLN A 72 7.48 8.85 -6.82
N ARG A 73 7.85 9.14 -8.07
CA ARG A 73 8.69 8.26 -8.92
C ARG A 73 9.98 7.80 -8.21
N PHE A 74 10.58 8.67 -7.41
CA PHE A 74 11.78 8.39 -6.64
C PHE A 74 11.56 7.29 -5.59
N ALA A 75 10.55 7.43 -4.73
CA ALA A 75 10.20 6.44 -3.71
C ALA A 75 9.91 5.06 -4.31
N MET A 76 9.24 5.01 -5.47
CA MET A 76 9.00 3.74 -6.16
C MET A 76 10.32 3.05 -6.56
N GLN A 77 11.33 3.79 -6.99
CA GLN A 77 12.63 3.22 -7.37
C GLN A 77 13.42 2.75 -6.15
N GLU A 78 13.40 3.51 -5.05
CA GLU A 78 14.05 3.11 -3.79
C GLU A 78 13.46 1.82 -3.24
N ILE A 79 12.13 1.73 -3.15
CA ILE A 79 11.45 0.53 -2.64
C ILE A 79 11.75 -0.68 -3.55
N LYS A 80 11.72 -0.49 -4.87
CA LYS A 80 12.09 -1.56 -5.82
C LYS A 80 13.52 -2.04 -5.61
N TYR A 81 14.46 -1.13 -5.46
CA TYR A 81 15.86 -1.47 -5.24
C TYR A 81 16.03 -2.25 -3.93
N MET A 82 15.52 -1.73 -2.81
CA MET A 82 15.62 -2.39 -1.51
C MET A 82 14.98 -3.78 -1.51
N LEU A 83 13.73 -3.89 -1.99
CA LEU A 83 13.06 -5.20 -2.05
C LEU A 83 13.80 -6.17 -2.95
N SER A 84 14.31 -5.70 -4.09
CA SER A 84 15.08 -6.54 -5.01
C SER A 84 16.36 -7.08 -4.35
N GLU A 85 17.09 -6.25 -3.60
CA GLU A 85 18.30 -6.68 -2.90
C GLU A 85 17.97 -7.65 -1.76
N MET A 86 16.91 -7.38 -1.00
CA MET A 86 16.47 -8.27 0.07
C MET A 86 16.11 -9.66 -0.45
N VAL A 87 15.28 -9.78 -1.50
CA VAL A 87 14.84 -11.09 -2.02
C VAL A 87 15.91 -11.83 -2.82
N ARG A 88 16.94 -11.11 -3.30
CA ARG A 88 18.12 -11.72 -3.94
C ARG A 88 19.00 -12.45 -2.93
N HIS A 89 19.24 -11.84 -1.77
CA HIS A 89 20.20 -12.34 -0.79
C HIS A 89 19.56 -13.11 0.38
N PHE A 90 18.28 -12.88 0.66
CA PHE A 90 17.60 -13.45 1.82
C PHE A 90 16.27 -14.12 1.47
N LYS A 91 15.95 -15.17 2.22
CA LYS A 91 14.60 -15.69 2.39
C LYS A 91 14.01 -15.09 3.66
N LEU A 92 12.81 -14.53 3.55
CA LEU A 92 12.10 -13.86 4.65
C LEU A 92 11.03 -14.80 5.21
N PHE A 93 10.99 -14.95 6.53
CA PHE A 93 9.99 -15.78 7.21
C PHE A 93 9.25 -14.98 8.30
N PRO A 94 7.92 -15.10 8.40
CA PRO A 94 7.20 -14.55 9.53
C PRO A 94 7.61 -15.31 10.80
N THR A 95 7.78 -14.57 11.91
CA THR A 95 8.04 -15.19 13.22
C THR A 95 6.76 -15.74 13.87
N VAL A 96 5.61 -15.17 13.52
CA VAL A 96 4.28 -15.57 13.99
C VAL A 96 3.38 -15.83 12.78
N LYS A 97 2.74 -16.99 12.74
CA LYS A 97 1.82 -17.35 11.65
C LYS A 97 0.57 -16.47 11.71
N ASN A 98 0.11 -15.98 10.57
CA ASN A 98 -1.09 -15.14 10.43
C ASN A 98 -1.10 -13.89 11.32
N PHE A 99 0.07 -13.34 11.63
CA PHE A 99 0.18 -12.10 12.39
C PHE A 99 -0.51 -10.94 11.65
N LYS A 100 -1.45 -10.27 12.31
CA LYS A 100 -2.12 -9.08 11.82
C LYS A 100 -1.79 -7.92 12.75
N PRO A 101 -1.00 -6.92 12.30
CA PRO A 101 -0.68 -5.79 13.14
C PRO A 101 -1.89 -4.87 13.32
N THR A 102 -1.99 -4.26 14.48
CA THR A 102 -2.92 -3.17 14.75
C THR A 102 -2.46 -1.94 13.98
N MET A 103 -3.33 -1.42 13.11
CA MET A 103 -3.05 -0.22 12.34
C MET A 103 -3.40 1.01 13.18
N LYS A 104 -2.50 2.00 13.17
CA LYS A 104 -2.69 3.29 13.83
C LYS A 104 -2.49 4.42 12.82
N VAL A 105 -3.38 5.40 12.89
CA VAL A 105 -3.34 6.60 12.06
C VAL A 105 -2.96 7.77 12.95
N ASP A 106 -1.73 8.27 12.78
CA ASP A 106 -1.30 9.55 13.35
C ASP A 106 -1.19 10.58 12.20
N LEU A 107 0.03 10.95 11.80
CA LEU A 107 0.29 11.71 10.57
C LEU A 107 0.28 10.81 9.32
N VAL A 108 0.75 9.57 9.49
CA VAL A 108 0.80 8.52 8.46
C VAL A 108 0.21 7.23 9.02
N LEU A 109 -0.19 6.33 8.14
CA LEU A 109 -0.59 4.98 8.51
C LEU A 109 0.64 4.17 8.92
N ARG A 110 0.63 3.64 10.14
CA ARG A 110 1.70 2.79 10.67
C ARG A 110 1.14 1.66 11.51
N THR A 111 1.98 0.70 11.88
CA THR A 111 1.61 -0.31 12.87
C THR A 111 1.91 0.20 14.29
N ASP A 112 1.10 -0.24 15.26
CA ASP A 112 1.43 -0.07 16.68
C ASP A 112 2.28 -1.25 17.19
N ASP A 113 2.04 -2.44 16.63
CA ASP A 113 2.80 -3.64 16.93
C ASP A 113 4.12 -3.73 16.14
N PRO A 114 5.19 -4.29 16.74
CA PRO A 114 6.44 -4.54 16.02
C PRO A 114 6.30 -5.70 15.04
N ILE A 115 6.65 -5.47 13.77
CA ILE A 115 6.70 -6.51 12.74
C ILE A 115 8.01 -7.28 12.84
N ARG A 116 7.94 -8.54 13.28
CA ARG A 116 9.12 -9.40 13.46
C ARG A 116 9.30 -10.38 12.29
N ILE A 117 10.40 -10.22 11.56
CA ILE A 117 10.74 -11.04 10.38
C ILE A 117 12.08 -11.73 10.62
N LYS A 118 12.16 -13.03 10.32
CA LYS A 118 13.41 -13.78 10.31
C LYS A 118 14.02 -13.75 8.91
N PHE A 119 15.30 -13.44 8.84
CA PHE A 119 16.10 -13.47 7.62
C PHE A 119 16.95 -14.74 7.62
N ALA A 120 16.93 -15.48 6.52
CA ALA A 120 17.89 -16.55 6.25
C ALA A 120 18.63 -16.23 4.97
N LEU A 121 19.95 -16.35 4.97
CA LEU A 121 20.73 -16.24 3.73
C LEU A 121 20.24 -17.28 2.73
N ARG A 122 20.19 -16.88 1.46
CA ARG A 122 19.69 -17.71 0.39
C ARG A 122 20.67 -18.81 0.00
#